data_AF-A0A7S3Z5K5-F1
#
_entry.id   AF-A0A7S3Z5K5-F1
#
_cell.length_a   1.000
_cell.length_b   1.000
_cell.length_c   1.000
_cell.angle_alpha   90.00
_cell.angle_beta   90.00
_cell.angle_gamma   90.00
#
_symmetry.space_group_name_H-M   'P 1'
#
loop_
_entity.id
_entity.type
_entity.pdbx_description
1 polymer ?
#
loop_
_entity_poly.entity_id
_entity_poly.type
_entity_poly.pdbx_seq_one_letter_code
_entity_poly.pdbx_strand_id
1 'polypeptide(L)'
;MALARPHQRREPFVIVEAPDAEDNEVSKSAHWRRDAGLGIRKLTLAEKMIFLITNVPYWAVAFCVFYRDDGEPVSEEKAMLPCISPAISTMFLFGISAISTVYHYAQCGIGPSLGCHHPNCYSFDAVNVLKRCDVSSSFVFGFYLILCDDTRSVAKMFIGPLALLIASIVCKLRLWFRSYAVLHGMWHFVSAAALYGIHEKMMK
;
A
#
# COMPACT_ATOMS: atom_id res chain seq x y z
N MET A 1 15.49 -39.07 -49.97
CA MET A 1 16.51 -37.99 -50.03
C MET A 1 15.82 -36.67 -49.72
N ALA A 2 15.94 -36.18 -48.49
CA ALA A 2 15.39 -34.88 -48.09
C ALA A 2 16.54 -33.86 -48.06
N LEU A 3 16.42 -32.81 -48.88
CA LEU A 3 17.40 -31.72 -48.95
C LEU A 3 17.25 -30.81 -47.72
N ALA A 4 18.32 -30.70 -46.93
CA ALA A 4 18.39 -29.79 -45.79
C ALA A 4 18.35 -28.33 -46.25
N ARG A 5 17.49 -27.51 -45.63
CA ARG A 5 17.46 -26.06 -45.88
C ARG A 5 18.68 -25.38 -45.21
N PRO A 6 19.34 -24.43 -45.89
CA PRO A 6 20.48 -23.73 -45.32
C PRO A 6 20.05 -22.80 -44.19
N HIS A 7 20.86 -22.77 -43.13
CA HIS A 7 20.74 -21.84 -42.01
C HIS A 7 20.90 -20.39 -42.50
N GLN A 8 19.82 -19.63 -42.44
CA GLN A 8 19.82 -18.19 -42.75
C GLN A 8 20.59 -17.47 -41.63
N ARG A 9 21.79 -16.96 -41.93
CA ARG A 9 22.58 -16.11 -41.03
C ARG A 9 21.74 -14.87 -40.71
N ARG A 10 21.42 -14.68 -39.43
CA ARG A 10 20.86 -13.43 -38.92
C ARG A 10 21.96 -12.38 -39.01
N GLU A 11 21.80 -11.40 -39.88
CA GLU A 11 22.67 -10.23 -39.87
C GLU A 11 22.49 -9.45 -38.56
N PRO A 12 23.56 -8.83 -38.04
CA PRO A 12 23.47 -8.00 -36.85
C PRO A 12 22.50 -6.84 -37.13
N PHE A 13 21.46 -6.75 -36.30
CA PHE A 13 20.57 -5.60 -36.27
C PHE A 13 21.40 -4.35 -35.98
N VAL A 14 21.66 -3.55 -37.02
CA VAL A 14 22.09 -2.17 -36.86
C VAL A 14 20.85 -1.42 -36.39
N ILE A 15 20.78 -1.13 -35.10
CA ILE A 15 19.79 -0.20 -34.56
C ILE A 15 20.16 1.17 -35.14
N VAL A 16 19.48 1.56 -36.21
CA VAL A 16 19.50 2.93 -36.68
C VAL A 16 18.79 3.73 -35.58
N GLU A 17 19.55 4.50 -34.81
CA GLU A 17 19.00 5.49 -33.88
C GLU A 17 18.11 6.43 -34.70
N ALA A 18 16.81 6.33 -34.47
CA ALA A 18 15.84 7.19 -35.13
C ALA A 18 16.14 8.65 -34.70
N PRO A 19 16.17 9.60 -35.64
CA PRO A 19 16.45 10.99 -35.34
C PRO A 19 15.45 11.51 -34.32
N ASP A 20 15.95 12.33 -33.40
CA ASP A 20 15.27 12.97 -32.27
C ASP A 20 13.85 13.40 -32.63
N ALA A 21 12.89 12.48 -32.43
CA ALA A 21 11.50 12.77 -32.60
C ALA A 21 11.14 13.77 -31.50
N GLU A 22 10.80 14.98 -31.94
CA GLU A 22 10.13 16.04 -31.18
C GLU A 22 9.46 15.46 -29.94
N ASP A 23 9.97 15.90 -28.78
CA ASP A 23 9.40 15.90 -27.44
C ASP A 23 7.86 15.83 -27.44
N ASN A 24 7.31 14.65 -27.71
CA ASN A 24 5.89 14.39 -27.64
C ASN A 24 5.47 14.64 -26.20
N GLU A 25 4.57 15.59 -25.95
CA GLU A 25 4.01 15.84 -24.61
C GLU A 25 3.49 14.56 -23.94
N VAL A 26 3.09 13.57 -24.75
CA VAL A 26 2.75 12.21 -24.33
C VAL A 26 3.88 11.53 -23.55
N SER A 27 5.14 11.66 -24.00
CA SER A 27 6.34 11.14 -23.33
C SER A 27 6.59 11.86 -22.01
N LYS A 28 6.47 13.19 -21.98
CA LYS A 28 6.62 14.00 -20.74
C LYS A 28 5.54 13.65 -19.70
N SER A 29 4.30 13.41 -20.13
CA SER A 29 3.20 12.99 -19.24
C SER A 29 3.36 11.57 -18.69
N ALA A 30 3.96 10.67 -19.47
CA ALA A 30 4.29 9.31 -19.04
C ALA A 30 5.48 9.29 -18.07
N HIS A 31 6.44 10.18 -18.27
CA HIS A 31 7.59 10.35 -17.39
C HIS A 31 7.19 10.90 -16.02
N TRP A 32 6.36 11.96 -15.97
CA TRP A 32 5.85 12.48 -14.69
C TRP A 32 5.11 11.40 -13.89
N ARG A 33 4.27 10.59 -14.54
CA ARG A 33 3.50 9.55 -13.86
C ARG A 33 4.39 8.46 -13.25
N ARG A 34 5.52 8.13 -13.88
CA ARG A 34 6.53 7.24 -13.30
C ARG A 34 7.22 7.88 -12.10
N ASP A 35 7.61 9.15 -12.22
CA ASP A 35 8.31 9.88 -11.15
C ASP A 35 7.43 10.14 -9.92
N ALA A 36 6.14 10.42 -10.10
CA ALA A 36 5.20 10.59 -9.00
C ALA A 36 4.97 9.28 -8.22
N GLY A 37 5.09 8.13 -8.90
CA GLY A 37 5.02 6.81 -8.27
C GLY A 37 6.26 6.47 -7.45
N LEU A 38 7.44 6.91 -7.91
CA LEU A 38 8.74 6.53 -7.36
C LEU A 38 9.45 7.62 -6.56
N GLY A 39 8.89 8.81 -6.46
CA GLY A 39 9.55 9.95 -5.83
C GLY A 39 9.84 9.79 -4.33
N ILE A 40 9.13 8.89 -3.63
CA ILE A 40 9.50 8.45 -2.28
C ILE A 40 10.91 7.82 -2.22
N ARG A 41 11.42 7.25 -3.33
CA ARG A 41 12.78 6.72 -3.38
C ARG A 41 13.85 7.79 -3.16
N LYS A 42 13.51 9.08 -3.37
CA LYS A 42 14.39 10.23 -3.13
C LYS A 42 14.53 10.60 -1.65
N LEU A 43 13.72 10.02 -0.76
CA LEU A 43 13.88 10.17 0.69
C LEU A 43 15.19 9.51 1.16
N THR A 44 15.75 10.03 2.24
CA THR A 44 16.87 9.39 2.95
C THR A 44 16.43 8.04 3.52
N LEU A 45 17.38 7.15 3.82
CA LEU A 45 17.07 5.85 4.43
C LEU A 45 16.30 6.01 5.75
N ALA A 46 16.69 6.97 6.58
CA ALA A 46 16.00 7.27 7.84
C ALA A 46 14.54 7.68 7.62
N GLU A 47 14.27 8.59 6.69
CA GLU A 47 12.90 9.02 6.34
C GLU A 47 12.06 7.84 5.81
N LYS A 48 12.65 6.95 5.02
CA LYS A 48 11.96 5.73 4.54
C LYS A 48 11.64 4.77 5.68
N MET A 49 12.56 4.57 6.62
CA MET A 49 12.33 3.72 7.80
C MET A 49 11.24 4.32 8.71
N ILE A 50 11.28 5.64 8.94
CA ILE A 50 10.21 6.34 9.68
C ILE A 50 8.87 6.14 8.97
N PHE A 51 8.83 6.33 7.66
CA PHE A 51 7.62 6.11 6.87
C PHE A 51 7.11 4.66 6.96
N LEU A 52 7.98 3.66 6.92
CA LEU A 52 7.59 2.27 7.13
C LEU A 52 6.98 2.01 8.51
N ILE A 53 7.59 2.57 9.56
CA ILE A 53 7.14 2.44 10.95
C ILE A 53 5.71 2.97 11.14
N THR A 54 5.24 3.86 10.27
CA THR A 54 3.84 4.34 10.31
C THR A 54 2.79 3.22 10.12
N ASN A 55 3.18 2.02 9.70
CA ASN A 55 2.29 0.85 9.66
C ASN A 55 2.15 0.13 11.02
N VAL A 56 3.07 0.35 11.95
CA VAL A 56 3.07 -0.29 13.29
C VAL A 56 1.74 -0.11 14.04
N PRO A 57 1.05 1.05 13.98
CA PRO A 57 -0.27 1.20 14.60
C PRO A 57 -1.30 0.15 14.14
N TYR A 58 -1.34 -0.21 12.85
CA TYR A 58 -2.27 -1.25 12.39
C TYR A 58 -1.92 -2.63 12.93
N TRP A 59 -0.62 -2.97 12.99
CA TRP A 59 -0.15 -4.19 13.64
C TRP A 59 -0.56 -4.22 15.11
N ALA A 60 -0.35 -3.12 15.84
CA ALA A 60 -0.73 -3.01 17.24
C ALA A 60 -2.24 -3.22 17.43
N VAL A 61 -3.09 -2.60 16.60
CA VAL A 61 -4.53 -2.79 16.65
C VAL A 61 -4.91 -4.25 16.34
N ALA A 62 -4.28 -4.88 15.35
CA ALA A 62 -4.50 -6.30 15.05
C ALA A 62 -4.17 -7.20 16.26
N PHE A 63 -3.07 -6.92 16.97
CA PHE A 63 -2.70 -7.64 18.19
C PHE A 63 -3.68 -7.40 19.33
N CYS A 64 -4.10 -6.15 19.57
CA CYS A 64 -5.07 -5.82 20.61
C CYS A 64 -6.48 -6.40 20.34
N VAL A 65 -6.83 -6.61 19.07
CA VAL A 65 -8.11 -7.25 18.70
C VAL A 65 -8.03 -8.76 18.90
N PHE A 66 -6.85 -9.35 18.70
CA PHE A 66 -6.66 -10.79 18.84
C PHE A 66 -6.49 -11.24 20.29
N TYR A 67 -5.69 -10.50 21.06
CA TYR A 67 -5.35 -10.81 22.45
C TYR A 67 -6.13 -9.94 23.41
N ARG A 68 -6.66 -10.55 24.47
CA ARG A 68 -7.17 -9.86 25.65
C ARG A 68 -6.02 -9.37 26.54
N ASP A 69 -6.34 -8.52 27.51
CA ASP A 69 -5.38 -8.02 28.51
C ASP A 69 -4.67 -9.12 29.31
N ASP A 70 -5.27 -10.32 29.40
CA ASP A 70 -4.71 -11.50 30.06
C ASP A 70 -3.83 -12.36 29.12
N GLY A 71 -3.67 -11.97 27.86
CA GLY A 71 -2.92 -12.70 26.84
C GLY A 71 -3.68 -13.86 26.21
N GLU A 72 -4.94 -14.10 26.59
CA GLU A 72 -5.76 -15.14 26.00
C GLU A 72 -6.48 -14.63 24.73
N PRO A 73 -6.70 -15.49 23.73
CA PRO A 73 -7.51 -15.14 22.56
C PRO A 73 -8.93 -14.72 22.95
N VAL A 74 -9.49 -13.72 22.27
CA VAL A 74 -10.88 -13.30 22.51
C VAL A 74 -11.83 -14.46 22.13
N SER A 75 -12.55 -15.01 23.12
CA SER A 75 -13.57 -16.05 22.93
C SER A 75 -14.69 -15.58 22.00
N GLU A 76 -15.17 -16.45 21.10
CA GLU A 76 -16.26 -16.12 20.16
C GLU A 76 -17.56 -15.66 20.84
N GLU A 77 -17.82 -16.10 22.06
CA GLU A 77 -19.01 -15.71 22.84
C GLU A 77 -19.01 -14.22 23.23
N LYS A 78 -17.85 -13.57 23.16
CA LYS A 78 -17.67 -12.12 23.35
C LYS A 78 -17.46 -11.39 22.02
N ALA A 79 -17.84 -11.99 20.90
CA ALA A 79 -17.70 -11.39 19.59
C ALA A 79 -18.32 -9.99 19.56
N MET A 80 -17.47 -9.04 19.22
CA MET A 80 -17.65 -7.60 19.43
C MET A 80 -18.54 -6.93 18.38
N LEU A 81 -18.67 -7.55 17.21
CA LEU A 81 -19.61 -7.12 16.20
C LEU A 81 -20.72 -8.17 16.13
N PRO A 82 -22.00 -7.79 16.18
CA PRO A 82 -23.12 -8.75 16.09
C PRO A 82 -23.10 -9.60 14.80
N CYS A 83 -22.23 -9.26 13.85
CA CYS A 83 -22.05 -9.89 12.55
C CYS A 83 -20.68 -10.58 12.35
N ILE A 84 -19.71 -10.49 13.27
CA ILE A 84 -18.31 -10.88 12.99
C ILE A 84 -17.59 -11.47 14.20
N SER A 85 -16.93 -12.61 13.99
CA SER A 85 -16.01 -13.17 14.97
C SER A 85 -14.70 -12.37 15.08
N PRO A 86 -14.12 -12.20 16.27
CA PRO A 86 -12.84 -11.51 16.48
C PRO A 86 -11.70 -12.05 15.60
N ALA A 87 -11.73 -13.35 15.30
CA ALA A 87 -10.76 -14.00 14.42
C ALA A 87 -10.79 -13.43 13.00
N ILE A 88 -11.97 -13.21 12.41
CA ILE A 88 -12.10 -12.67 11.05
C ILE A 88 -11.61 -11.21 11.01
N SER A 89 -12.04 -10.38 11.97
CA SER A 89 -11.55 -8.99 12.10
C SER A 89 -10.03 -8.93 12.21
N THR A 90 -9.46 -9.81 13.04
CA THR A 90 -8.01 -9.95 13.21
C THR A 90 -7.32 -10.32 11.90
N MET A 91 -7.83 -11.32 11.17
CA MET A 91 -7.28 -11.73 9.88
C MET A 91 -7.28 -10.60 8.86
N PHE A 92 -8.35 -9.81 8.80
CA PHE A 92 -8.41 -8.63 7.93
C PHE A 92 -7.35 -7.59 8.32
N LEU A 93 -7.26 -7.26 9.61
CA LEU A 93 -6.30 -6.26 10.10
C LEU A 93 -4.84 -6.68 9.87
N PHE A 94 -4.49 -7.94 10.16
CA PHE A 94 -3.16 -8.46 9.85
C PHE A 94 -2.90 -8.49 8.35
N GLY A 95 -3.87 -8.92 7.54
CA GLY A 95 -3.76 -8.94 6.08
C GLY A 95 -3.49 -7.56 5.50
N ILE A 96 -4.29 -6.56 5.90
CA ILE A 96 -4.09 -5.15 5.50
C ILE A 96 -2.71 -4.67 5.94
N SER A 97 -2.35 -4.88 7.21
CA SER A 97 -1.06 -4.44 7.77
C SER A 97 0.12 -5.04 7.00
N ALA A 98 0.06 -6.34 6.68
CA ALA A 98 1.09 -7.04 5.94
C ALA A 98 1.21 -6.53 4.49
N ILE A 99 0.09 -6.45 3.77
CA ILE A 99 0.06 -5.97 2.38
C ILE A 99 0.57 -4.52 2.31
N SER A 100 0.12 -3.66 3.23
CA SER A 100 0.54 -2.25 3.28
C SER A 100 2.02 -2.11 3.59
N THR A 101 2.53 -2.89 4.55
CA THR A 101 3.96 -2.93 4.89
C THR A 101 4.81 -3.35 3.70
N VAL A 102 4.43 -4.44 3.00
CA VAL A 102 5.16 -4.93 1.82
C VAL A 102 5.09 -3.92 0.67
N TYR A 103 3.92 -3.33 0.43
CA TYR A 103 3.75 -2.28 -0.57
C TYR A 103 4.66 -1.09 -0.30
N HIS A 104 4.63 -0.53 0.92
CA HIS A 104 5.44 0.63 1.26
C HIS A 104 6.94 0.32 1.29
N TYR A 105 7.32 -0.92 1.63
CA TYR A 105 8.70 -1.39 1.54
C TYR A 105 9.20 -1.38 0.09
N ALA A 106 8.41 -1.95 -0.82
CA ALA A 106 8.70 -1.93 -2.26
C ALA A 106 8.65 -0.50 -2.85
N GLN A 107 7.71 0.34 -2.40
CA GLN A 107 7.57 1.75 -2.81
C GLN A 107 8.81 2.58 -2.41
N CYS A 108 9.34 2.33 -1.20
CA CYS A 108 10.57 2.98 -0.71
C CYS A 108 11.84 2.51 -1.43
N GLY A 109 11.77 1.38 -2.13
CA GLY A 109 12.95 0.71 -2.69
C GLY A 109 13.91 0.27 -1.60
N ILE A 110 13.39 -0.13 -0.43
CA ILE A 110 14.20 -0.77 0.61
C ILE A 110 14.29 -2.25 0.24
N GLY A 111 15.48 -2.83 0.32
CA GLY A 111 15.73 -4.26 0.08
C GLY A 111 16.33 -4.60 -1.29
N PRO A 112 17.10 -5.70 -1.37
CA PRO A 112 17.50 -6.26 -2.66
C PRO A 112 16.24 -6.71 -3.38
N SER A 113 16.04 -6.24 -4.61
CA SER A 113 15.01 -6.79 -5.48
C SER A 113 15.17 -8.31 -5.54
N LEU A 114 14.18 -9.06 -5.05
CA LEU A 114 14.11 -10.52 -5.11
C LEU A 114 14.45 -10.99 -6.53
N GLY A 115 15.71 -11.41 -6.76
CA GLY A 115 16.18 -11.94 -8.05
C GLY A 115 16.83 -10.94 -9.03
N CYS A 116 17.09 -9.70 -8.65
CA CYS A 116 17.79 -8.74 -9.52
C CYS A 116 19.01 -8.13 -8.82
N HIS A 117 20.16 -8.16 -9.49
CA HIS A 117 21.39 -7.49 -9.05
C HIS A 117 21.37 -5.96 -9.22
N HIS A 118 20.29 -5.39 -9.78
CA HIS A 118 20.17 -3.95 -9.94
C HIS A 118 19.42 -3.34 -8.75
N PRO A 119 19.95 -2.29 -8.08
CA PRO A 119 19.35 -1.68 -6.88
C PRO A 119 17.98 -0.99 -7.08
N ASN A 120 17.29 -1.21 -8.21
CA ASN A 120 16.02 -0.58 -8.57
C ASN A 120 14.98 -1.57 -9.16
N CYS A 121 15.19 -2.87 -9.08
CA CYS A 121 14.51 -3.87 -9.91
C CYS A 121 13.13 -4.35 -9.44
N TYR A 122 12.43 -3.65 -8.54
CA TYR A 122 10.99 -3.91 -8.44
C TYR A 122 10.36 -3.45 -9.74
N SER A 123 9.80 -4.40 -10.51
CA SER A 123 9.03 -4.05 -11.70
C SER A 123 7.92 -3.09 -11.28
N PHE A 124 7.73 -2.04 -12.08
CA PHE A 124 6.65 -1.08 -11.86
C PHE A 124 5.29 -1.79 -11.71
N ASP A 125 5.13 -2.93 -12.40
CA ASP A 125 3.95 -3.78 -12.32
C ASP A 125 3.75 -4.42 -10.95
N ALA A 126 4.81 -4.97 -10.32
CA ALA A 126 4.69 -5.55 -8.98
C ALA A 126 4.28 -4.52 -7.92
N VAL A 127 4.87 -3.32 -7.96
CA VAL A 127 4.49 -2.21 -7.06
C VAL A 127 3.04 -1.79 -7.30
N ASN A 128 2.59 -1.76 -8.56
CA ASN A 128 1.20 -1.44 -8.88
C ASN A 128 0.22 -2.52 -8.44
N VAL A 129 0.58 -3.81 -8.51
CA VAL A 129 -0.23 -4.91 -7.98
C VAL A 129 -0.37 -4.77 -6.48
N LEU A 130 0.74 -4.60 -5.75
CA LEU A 130 0.74 -4.39 -4.30
C LEU A 130 -0.09 -3.18 -3.89
N LYS A 131 0.03 -2.06 -4.62
CA LYS A 131 -0.81 -0.87 -4.42
C LYS A 131 -2.29 -1.18 -4.56
N ARG A 132 -2.68 -1.93 -5.60
CA ARG A 132 -4.08 -2.32 -5.79
C ARG A 132 -4.55 -3.19 -4.64
N CYS A 133 -3.75 -4.17 -4.22
CA CYS A 133 -4.07 -5.01 -3.07
C CYS A 133 -4.28 -4.18 -1.80
N ASP A 134 -3.38 -3.25 -1.49
CA ASP A 134 -3.43 -2.36 -0.31
C ASP A 134 -4.69 -1.47 -0.29
N VAL A 135 -4.99 -0.85 -1.43
CA VAL A 135 -6.19 -0.02 -1.59
C VAL A 135 -7.46 -0.88 -1.52
N SER A 136 -7.49 -2.01 -2.22
CA SER A 136 -8.63 -2.92 -2.22
C SER A 136 -8.91 -3.50 -0.84
N SER A 137 -7.88 -3.91 -0.08
CA SER A 137 -8.07 -4.43 1.28
C SER A 137 -8.66 -3.37 2.21
N SER A 138 -8.25 -2.11 2.07
CA SER A 138 -8.83 -0.99 2.81
C SER A 138 -10.30 -0.76 2.46
N PHE A 139 -10.68 -0.85 1.18
CA PHE A 139 -12.08 -0.73 0.75
C PHE A 139 -12.96 -1.89 1.24
N VAL A 140 -12.48 -3.13 1.10
CA VAL A 140 -13.20 -4.33 1.56
C VAL A 140 -13.48 -4.20 3.06
N PHE A 141 -12.48 -3.80 3.83
CA PHE A 141 -12.64 -3.63 5.28
C PHE A 141 -13.54 -2.44 5.65
N GLY A 142 -13.44 -1.31 4.93
CA GLY A 142 -14.36 -0.19 5.13
C GLY A 142 -15.82 -0.57 4.84
N PHE A 143 -16.08 -1.29 3.74
CA PHE A 143 -17.40 -1.80 3.40
C PHE A 143 -17.92 -2.76 4.48
N TYR A 144 -17.04 -3.61 4.97
CA TYR A 144 -17.35 -4.55 6.05
C TYR A 144 -17.74 -3.84 7.36
N LEU A 145 -17.06 -2.77 7.74
CA LEU A 145 -17.44 -1.94 8.90
C LEU A 145 -18.81 -1.30 8.71
N ILE A 146 -19.13 -0.82 7.50
CA ILE A 146 -20.45 -0.24 7.17
C ILE A 146 -21.58 -1.29 7.28
N LEU A 147 -21.32 -2.55 6.94
CA LEU A 147 -22.32 -3.61 7.08
C LEU A 147 -22.61 -3.97 8.55
N CYS A 148 -21.71 -3.61 9.45
CA CYS A 148 -21.68 -4.11 10.81
C CYS A 148 -21.96 -3.06 11.89
N ASP A 149 -21.97 -1.78 11.52
CA ASP A 149 -22.29 -0.65 12.38
C ASP A 149 -23.16 0.36 11.60
N ASP A 150 -23.73 1.35 12.29
CA ASP A 150 -24.49 2.41 11.65
C ASP A 150 -23.60 3.23 10.69
N THR A 151 -24.01 3.29 9.41
CA THR A 151 -23.29 4.00 8.34
C THR A 151 -22.91 5.43 8.74
N ARG A 152 -23.75 6.14 9.50
CA ARG A 152 -23.46 7.51 9.93
C ARG A 152 -22.35 7.56 10.97
N SER A 153 -22.30 6.60 11.88
CA SER A 153 -21.23 6.46 12.87
C SER A 153 -19.90 6.13 12.20
N VAL A 154 -19.89 5.14 11.29
CA VAL A 154 -18.71 4.78 10.49
C VAL A 154 -18.23 5.97 9.68
N ALA A 155 -19.12 6.65 8.95
CA ALA A 155 -18.75 7.81 8.14
C ALA A 155 -18.06 8.90 8.96
N LYS A 156 -18.57 9.25 10.15
CA LYS A 156 -17.96 10.26 11.03
C LYS A 156 -16.54 9.88 11.44
N MET A 157 -16.30 8.60 11.72
CA MET A 157 -14.97 8.11 12.12
C MET A 157 -13.96 8.18 10.97
N PHE A 158 -14.42 8.04 9.72
CA PHE A 158 -13.55 8.07 8.54
C PHE A 158 -13.32 9.46 7.93
N ILE A 159 -14.02 10.52 8.37
CA ILE A 159 -13.80 11.90 7.85
C ILE A 159 -12.34 12.34 8.03
N GLY A 160 -11.79 12.17 9.24
CA GLY A 160 -10.41 12.55 9.56
C GLY A 160 -9.38 11.80 8.71
N PRO A 161 -9.40 10.46 8.71
CA PRO A 161 -8.59 9.65 7.81
C PRO A 161 -8.71 10.08 6.34
N LEU A 162 -9.93 10.24 5.83
CA LEU A 162 -10.15 10.60 4.44
C LEU A 162 -9.53 11.96 4.08
N ALA A 163 -9.67 12.95 4.95
CA ALA A 163 -9.05 14.27 4.76
C ALA A 163 -7.52 14.17 4.69
N LEU A 164 -6.90 13.40 5.59
CA LEU A 164 -5.44 13.17 5.59
C LEU A 164 -4.97 12.43 4.33
N LEU A 165 -5.72 11.42 3.89
CA LEU A 165 -5.42 10.68 2.66
C LEU A 165 -5.51 11.58 1.42
N ILE A 166 -6.55 12.41 1.31
CA ILE A 166 -6.68 13.37 0.20
C ILE A 166 -5.52 14.36 0.23
N ALA A 167 -5.19 14.92 1.39
CA ALA A 167 -4.08 15.84 1.54
C ALA A 167 -2.72 15.20 1.19
N SER A 168 -2.51 13.94 1.56
CA SER A 168 -1.30 13.19 1.23
C SER A 168 -1.20 12.94 -0.28
N ILE A 169 -2.30 12.58 -0.94
CA ILE A 169 -2.39 12.43 -2.41
C ILE A 169 -2.04 13.75 -3.11
N VAL A 170 -2.61 14.87 -2.64
CA VAL A 170 -2.29 16.21 -3.20
C VAL A 170 -0.80 16.51 -3.06
N CYS A 171 -0.20 16.26 -1.88
CA CYS A 171 1.24 16.45 -1.69
C CYS A 171 2.07 15.56 -2.63
N LYS A 172 1.66 14.30 -2.83
CA LYS A 172 2.32 13.36 -3.76
C LYS A 172 2.25 13.86 -5.20
N LEU A 173 1.09 14.35 -5.64
CA LEU A 173 0.91 14.92 -6.98
C LEU A 173 1.72 16.20 -7.20
N ARG A 174 1.97 16.98 -6.13
CA ARG A 174 2.83 18.16 -6.12
C ARG A 174 4.32 17.85 -5.91
N LEU A 175 4.70 16.56 -5.83
CA LEU A 175 6.06 16.08 -5.58
C LEU A 175 6.64 16.52 -4.22
N TRP A 176 5.79 16.86 -3.25
CA TRP A 176 6.18 17.20 -1.87
C TRP A 176 6.29 15.93 -1.02
N PHE A 177 7.31 15.10 -1.30
CA PHE A 177 7.39 13.73 -0.77
C PHE A 177 7.52 13.64 0.75
N ARG A 178 8.17 14.61 1.42
CA ARG A 178 8.25 14.66 2.88
C ARG A 178 6.88 14.91 3.50
N SER A 179 6.17 15.92 3.01
CA SER A 179 4.81 16.23 3.45
C SER A 179 3.85 15.07 3.17
N TYR A 180 4.00 14.43 2.01
CA TYR A 180 3.27 13.20 1.68
C TYR A 180 3.54 12.10 2.73
N ALA A 181 4.80 11.80 3.03
CA ALA A 181 5.16 10.76 4.00
C ALA A 181 4.59 11.05 5.39
N VAL A 182 4.65 12.31 5.85
CA VAL A 182 4.07 12.73 7.13
C VAL A 182 2.56 12.59 7.14
N LEU A 183 1.85 13.16 6.16
CA LEU A 183 0.38 13.13 6.12
C LEU A 183 -0.16 11.70 5.92
N HIS A 184 0.51 10.90 5.10
CA HIS A 184 0.16 9.48 4.90
C HIS A 184 0.44 8.66 6.17
N GLY A 185 1.53 8.94 6.87
CA GLY A 185 1.79 8.35 8.19
C GLY A 185 0.74 8.72 9.24
N MET A 186 0.33 9.99 9.28
CA MET A 186 -0.78 10.44 10.13
C MET A 186 -2.09 9.75 9.74
N TRP A 187 -2.33 9.55 8.44
CA TRP A 187 -3.48 8.79 7.96
C TRP A 187 -3.50 7.36 8.53
N HIS A 188 -2.37 6.64 8.54
CA HIS A 188 -2.28 5.32 9.19
C HIS A 188 -2.64 5.39 10.67
N PHE A 189 -2.05 6.33 11.40
CA PHE A 189 -2.26 6.47 12.84
C PHE A 189 -3.72 6.77 13.20
N VAL A 190 -4.32 7.77 12.54
CA VAL A 190 -5.72 8.16 12.80
C VAL A 190 -6.68 7.05 12.37
N SER A 191 -6.39 6.34 11.28
CA SER A 191 -7.18 5.18 10.87
C SER A 191 -7.09 4.05 11.90
N ALA A 192 -5.89 3.70 12.37
CA ALA A 192 -5.71 2.68 13.40
C ALA A 192 -6.44 3.08 14.70
N ALA A 193 -6.34 4.34 15.13
CA ALA A 193 -7.05 4.84 16.30
C ALA A 193 -8.58 4.78 16.13
N ALA A 194 -9.11 5.09 14.94
CA ALA A 194 -10.53 4.96 14.64
C ALA A 194 -10.98 3.50 14.74
N LEU A 195 -10.21 2.56 14.19
CA LEU A 195 -10.48 1.12 14.27
C LEU A 195 -10.43 0.60 15.71
N TYR A 196 -9.46 1.05 16.49
CA TYR A 196 -9.39 0.72 17.91
C TYR A 196 -10.58 1.31 18.69
N GLY A 197 -11.03 2.52 18.38
CA GLY A 197 -12.20 3.12 19.02
C GLY A 197 -13.51 2.40 18.68
N ILE A 198 -13.65 1.88 17.45
CA ILE A 198 -14.74 1.00 17.04
C ILE A 198 -14.72 -0.26 17.91
N HIS A 199 -13.55 -0.87 18.04
CA HIS A 199 -13.33 -2.04 18.88
C HIS A 199 -13.68 -1.75 20.35
N GLU A 200 -13.14 -0.70 20.97
CA GLU A 200 -13.39 -0.39 22.38
C GLU A 200 -14.88 -0.18 22.69
N LYS A 201 -15.63 0.48 21.79
CA LYS A 201 -17.08 0.68 21.95
C LYS A 201 -17.87 -0.63 21.97
N MET A 202 -17.34 -1.66 21.33
CA MET A 202 -18.00 -2.95 21.21
C MET A 202 -17.72 -3.91 22.37
N MET A 203 -16.69 -3.62 23.19
CA MET A 203 -16.41 -4.41 24.41
C MET A 203 -17.22 -3.96 25.62
N LYS A 204 -17.86 -2.80 25.55
CA LYS A 204 -18.63 -2.18 26.65
C LYS A 204 -20.11 -2.50 26.49
#